data_AF-A0A0Q4D9R1-F1
#
_entry.id   AF-A0A0Q4D9R1-F1
#
_cell.length_a   1.000
_cell.length_b   1.000
_cell.length_c   1.000
_cell.angle_alpha   90.00
_cell.angle_beta   90.00
_cell.angle_gamma   90.00
#
_symmetry.space_group_name_H-M   'P 1'
#
loop_
_entity.id
_entity.type
_entity.pdbx_description
1 polymer ?
#
loop_
_entity_poly.entity_id
_entity_poly.type
_entity_poly.pdbx_seq_one_letter_code
_entity_poly.pdbx_strand_id
1 'polypeptide(L)'
;MFQGLTGWHLLIVLAVILLLFGAAKLPALAKSMGQSARVFKSEMKEMKRDDEVAAASEAPRATDIGTTPTVAPEPRRSTDPTV
;
A
#
# COMPACT_ATOMS: atom_id res chain seq x y z
N MET A 1 -8.91 -20.49 -33.77
CA MET A 1 -8.65 -19.35 -34.67
C MET A 1 -7.87 -18.22 -33.96
N PHE A 2 -6.82 -18.52 -33.20
CA PHE A 2 -6.07 -17.53 -32.39
C PHE A 2 -4.54 -17.64 -32.53
N GLN A 3 -4.04 -18.37 -33.54
CA GLN A 3 -2.60 -18.54 -33.78
C GLN A 3 -1.99 -17.43 -34.65
N GLY A 4 -2.70 -16.32 -34.87
CA GLY A 4 -2.24 -15.18 -35.69
C GLY A 4 -1.64 -14.02 -34.90
N LEU A 5 -1.81 -13.97 -33.57
CA LEU A 5 -1.15 -12.98 -32.69
C LEU A 5 0.29 -13.43 -32.41
N THR A 6 0.99 -13.67 -33.52
CA THR A 6 2.43 -13.74 -33.66
C THR A 6 3.05 -12.74 -32.72
N GLY A 7 3.82 -13.24 -31.76
CA GLY A 7 4.56 -12.41 -30.82
C GLY A 7 5.16 -11.18 -31.51
N TRP A 8 5.62 -11.33 -32.77
CA TRP A 8 6.12 -10.30 -33.68
C TRP A 8 5.37 -8.95 -33.66
N HIS A 9 4.03 -8.95 -33.60
CA HIS A 9 3.25 -7.71 -33.52
C HIS A 9 3.49 -6.96 -32.21
N LEU A 10 3.62 -7.69 -31.10
CA LEU A 10 3.87 -7.09 -29.79
C LEU A 10 5.26 -6.42 -29.74
N LEU A 11 6.27 -6.99 -30.40
CA LEU A 11 7.59 -6.37 -30.54
C LEU A 11 7.52 -5.07 -31.35
N ILE A 12 6.75 -5.06 -32.45
CA ILE A 12 6.56 -3.87 -33.29
C ILE A 12 5.86 -2.77 -32.48
N VAL A 13 4.78 -3.10 -31.77
CA VAL A 13 4.08 -2.13 -30.90
C VAL A 13 5.02 -1.62 -29.80
N LEU A 14 5.79 -2.51 -29.17
CA LEU A 14 6.78 -2.11 -28.16
C LEU A 14 7.85 -1.17 -28.77
N ALA A 15 8.32 -1.46 -29.98
CA ALA A 15 9.27 -0.61 -30.70
C ALA A 15 8.69 0.78 -31.00
N VAL A 16 7.42 0.87 -31.41
CA VAL A 16 6.73 2.15 -31.63
C VAL A 16 6.61 2.93 -30.32
N ILE A 17 6.19 2.29 -29.23
CA ILE A 17 6.09 2.95 -27.91
C ILE A 17 7.48 3.41 -27.44
N LEU A 18 8.52 2.61 -27.61
CA LEU A 18 9.91 3.01 -27.33
C LEU A 18 10.37 4.19 -28.17
N LEU A 19 9.90 4.32 -29.42
CA LEU A 19 10.24 5.44 -30.30
C LEU A 19 9.53 6.74 -29.88
N LEU A 20 8.25 6.64 -29.46
CA LEU A 20 7.46 7.80 -29.02
C LEU A 20 7.84 8.28 -27.61
N PHE A 21 8.00 7.35 -26.68
CA PHE A 21 8.27 7.65 -25.27
C PHE A 21 9.78 7.69 -24.95
N GLY A 22 10.61 7.03 -25.76
CA GLY A 22 12.04 6.87 -25.53
C GLY A 22 12.37 5.68 -24.61
N ALA A 23 13.57 5.11 -24.80
CA ALA A 23 14.07 3.95 -24.05
C ALA A 23 14.16 4.17 -22.53
N ALA A 24 14.29 5.42 -22.08
CA ALA A 24 14.42 5.75 -20.65
C ALA A 24 13.06 5.90 -19.92
N LYS A 25 11.97 6.26 -20.62
CA LYS A 25 10.68 6.58 -19.98
C LYS A 25 9.85 5.35 -19.64
N LEU A 26 9.85 4.33 -20.50
CA LEU A 26 9.19 3.05 -20.20
C LEU A 26 9.70 2.38 -18.93
N PRO A 27 11.02 2.16 -18.74
CA PRO A 27 11.52 1.52 -17.52
C PRO A 27 11.33 2.40 -16.28
N ALA A 28 11.39 3.72 -16.41
CA ALA A 28 11.11 4.63 -15.30
C ALA A 28 9.67 4.50 -14.80
N LEU A 29 8.69 4.50 -15.71
CA LEU A 29 7.27 4.31 -15.40
C LEU A 29 7.01 2.91 -14.84
N ALA A 30 7.62 1.87 -15.42
CA ALA A 30 7.50 0.51 -14.91
C ALA A 30 8.07 0.38 -13.50
N LYS A 31 9.18 1.04 -13.19
CA LYS A 31 9.81 1.02 -11.86
C LYS A 31 8.93 1.71 -10.81
N SER A 32 8.36 2.88 -11.12
CA SER A 32 7.46 3.59 -10.19
C SER A 32 6.14 2.84 -9.98
N MET A 33 5.50 2.37 -11.06
CA MET A 33 4.26 1.58 -10.97
C MET A 33 4.48 0.22 -10.29
N GLY A 34 5.62 -0.43 -10.56
CA GLY A 34 5.98 -1.70 -9.94
C GLY A 34 6.20 -1.58 -8.43
N GLN A 35 6.72 -0.45 -7.96
CA GLN A 35 6.89 -0.20 -6.53
C GLN A 35 5.54 -0.03 -5.81
N SER A 36 4.61 0.74 -6.40
CA SER A 36 3.23 0.86 -5.88
C SER A 36 2.49 -0.49 -5.92
N ALA A 37 2.60 -1.24 -7.02
CA ALA A 37 1.99 -2.56 -7.14
C ALA A 37 2.56 -3.58 -6.15
N ARG A 38 3.85 -3.50 -5.82
CA ARG A 38 4.49 -4.37 -4.82
C ARG A 38 3.94 -4.11 -3.42
N VAL A 39 3.78 -2.85 -3.02
CA VAL A 39 3.18 -2.49 -1.73
C VAL A 39 1.76 -3.03 -1.68
N PHE A 40 0.92 -2.71 -2.67
CA PHE A 40 -0.45 -3.20 -2.74
C PHE A 40 -0.55 -4.74 -2.70
N LYS A 41 0.36 -5.45 -3.40
CA LYS A 41 0.44 -6.92 -3.38
C LYS A 41 0.81 -7.46 -2.00
N SER A 42 1.72 -6.81 -1.27
CA SER A 42 2.12 -7.20 0.08
C SER A 42 0.96 -7.03 1.07
N GLU A 43 0.34 -5.86 1.10
CA GLU A 43 -0.82 -5.58 1.96
C GLU A 43 -1.96 -6.57 1.68
N MET A 44 -2.29 -6.81 0.40
CA MET A 44 -3.33 -7.77 0.02
C MET A 44 -2.98 -9.21 0.40
N LYS A 45 -1.69 -9.57 0.40
CA LYS A 45 -1.23 -10.91 0.79
C LYS A 45 -1.28 -11.10 2.30
N GLU A 46 -1.02 -10.05 3.07
CA GLU A 46 -1.16 -10.02 4.53
C GLU A 46 -2.62 -10.17 4.93
N MET A 47 -3.52 -9.42 4.29
CA MET A 47 -4.96 -9.55 4.52
C MET A 47 -5.47 -10.97 4.23
N LYS A 48 -5.04 -11.57 3.11
CA LYS A 48 -5.35 -12.97 2.80
C LYS A 48 -4.76 -13.98 3.79
N ARG A 49 -3.64 -13.66 4.44
CA ARG A 49 -3.03 -14.51 5.46
C ARG A 49 -3.79 -14.40 6.78
N ASP A 50 -4.22 -13.20 7.15
CA ASP A 50 -5.01 -12.95 8.34
C ASP A 50 -6.40 -13.59 8.24
N ASP A 51 -7.04 -13.58 7.07
CA ASP A 51 -8.28 -14.35 6.83
C ASP A 51 -8.10 -15.87 7.02
N GLU A 52 -6.92 -16.41 6.70
CA GLU A 52 -6.60 -17.84 6.83
C GLU A 52 -6.19 -18.23 8.28
N VAL A 53 -5.64 -17.28 9.05
CA VAL A 53 -5.26 -17.45 10.46
C VAL A 53 -6.44 -17.14 11.41
N ALA A 54 -7.36 -16.25 11.04
CA ALA A 54 -8.57 -15.93 11.80
C ALA A 54 -9.52 -17.13 11.91
N ALA A 55 -9.54 -18.02 10.91
CA ALA A 55 -10.30 -19.28 10.99
C ALA A 55 -9.78 -20.28 12.04
N ALA A 56 -8.59 -20.05 12.61
CA ALA A 56 -7.98 -20.89 13.65
C ALA A 56 -7.91 -20.21 15.04
N SER A 57 -8.46 -18.99 15.21
CA SER A 57 -8.35 -18.24 16.47
C SER A 57 -9.62 -17.50 16.86
N GLU A 58 -10.71 -18.25 17.08
CA GLU A 58 -11.82 -17.79 17.92
C GLU A 58 -11.90 -18.63 19.20
N ALA A 59 -11.32 -18.10 20.29
CA ALA A 59 -11.72 -18.38 21.66
C ALA A 59 -11.65 -17.05 22.47
N PRO A 60 -12.65 -16.72 23.29
CA PRO A 60 -12.97 -15.34 23.63
C PRO A 60 -12.13 -14.82 24.81
N ARG A 61 -11.50 -13.66 24.66
CA ARG A 61 -11.12 -12.81 25.79
C ARG A 61 -12.06 -11.61 25.85
N ALA A 62 -13.17 -11.81 26.57
CA ALA A 62 -13.83 -10.70 27.24
C ALA A 62 -13.15 -10.51 28.60
N THR A 63 -12.61 -9.31 28.84
CA THR A 63 -12.56 -8.52 30.09
C THR A 63 -11.27 -7.71 30.11
N ASP A 64 -11.33 -6.47 29.64
CA ASP A 64 -11.04 -5.34 30.53
C ASP A 64 -11.73 -4.07 29.98
N ILE A 65 -12.84 -3.72 30.62
CA ILE A 65 -13.61 -2.51 30.33
C ILE A 65 -13.01 -1.43 31.23
N GLY A 66 -11.91 -0.82 30.78
CA GLY A 66 -11.30 0.33 31.43
C GLY A 66 -12.15 1.60 31.25
N THR A 67 -13.29 1.69 31.93
CA THR A 67 -14.00 2.96 32.12
C THR A 67 -13.24 3.79 33.16
N THR A 68 -12.48 4.79 32.74
CA THR A 68 -12.73 6.19 33.10
C THR A 68 -11.72 7.15 32.43
N PRO A 69 -12.19 8.35 32.02
CA PRO A 69 -11.44 9.30 31.19
C PRO A 69 -10.42 10.08 32.03
N THR A 70 -9.14 9.98 31.69
CA THR A 70 -8.16 10.97 32.17
C THR A 70 -8.37 12.27 31.41
N VAL A 71 -9.26 13.07 31.99
CA VAL A 71 -9.33 14.53 31.97
C VAL A 71 -7.96 15.12 31.68
N ALA A 72 -7.89 16.00 30.69
CA ALA A 72 -6.88 17.04 30.62
C ALA A 72 -7.09 18.04 31.77
N PRO A 73 -6.06 18.32 32.57
CA PRO A 73 -5.89 19.63 33.17
C PRO A 73 -4.59 20.22 32.62
N GLU A 74 -4.79 21.17 31.70
CA GLU A 74 -3.90 22.28 31.41
C GLU A 74 -2.97 22.64 32.59
N PRO A 75 -1.65 22.43 32.49
CA PRO A 75 -0.71 23.05 33.42
C PRO A 75 -0.58 24.53 33.04
N ARG A 76 -1.51 25.35 33.54
CA ARG A 76 -1.23 26.78 33.74
C ARG A 76 -0.12 26.92 34.76
N ARG A 77 1.12 27.07 34.29
CA ARG A 77 2.17 27.87 34.97
C ARG A 77 3.41 27.96 34.09
N SER A 78 3.69 29.17 33.60
CA SER A 78 5.02 29.84 33.65
C SER A 78 5.32 30.66 32.39
N THR A 79 4.65 31.80 32.25
CA THR A 79 5.16 33.06 31.66
C THR A 79 4.38 34.16 32.38
N ASP A 80 4.82 34.46 33.61
CA ASP A 80 5.64 35.64 33.94
C ASP A 80 4.81 36.94 33.86
N PRO A 81 4.38 37.47 35.02
CA PRO A 81 3.77 38.79 35.11
C PRO A 81 4.87 39.87 35.18
N THR A 82 4.73 40.88 34.32
CA THR A 82 5.16 42.27 34.59
C THR A 82 6.67 42.58 34.57
N VAL A 83 7.13 43.19 33.46
CA VAL A 83 7.85 44.49 33.47
C VAL A 83 7.44 45.29 32.24
#